data_AF-A0A353A0E1-F1
#
_entry.id   AF-A0A353A0E1-F1
#
_cell.length_a   1.000
_cell.length_b   1.000
_cell.length_c   1.000
_cell.angle_alpha   90.00
_cell.angle_beta   90.00
_cell.angle_gamma   90.00
#
_symmetry.space_group_name_H-M   'P 1'
#
loop_
_entity.id
_entity.type
_entity.pdbx_description
1 polymer ?
#
loop_
_entity_poly.entity_id
_entity_poly.type
_entity_poly.pdbx_seq_one_letter_code
_entity_poly.pdbx_strand_id
1 'polypeptide(L)'
;MFNRLKYADVHSQAQLIVRNRTTGITVARIGLASFLAECRISPYWNYPAQEYLDREYDYELNFFLKGDRWVYCSIAVHVMPWAVRKQNEEL
;
A
#
# COMPACT_ATOMS: atom_id res chain seq x y z
N MET A 1 23.00 3.49 -7.16
CA MET A 1 22.23 2.46 -6.43
C MET A 1 20.80 2.97 -6.36
N PHE A 2 19.82 2.24 -6.88
CA PHE A 2 18.41 2.67 -6.82
C PHE A 2 17.74 2.02 -5.60
N ASN A 3 16.94 2.80 -4.87
CA ASN A 3 16.14 2.27 -3.78
C ASN A 3 15.08 1.34 -4.36
N ARG A 4 14.97 0.12 -3.83
CA ARG A 4 14.05 -0.90 -4.32
C ARG A 4 13.11 -1.34 -3.22
N LEU A 5 11.82 -1.40 -3.51
CA LEU A 5 10.84 -2.06 -2.65
C LEU A 5 11.04 -3.56 -2.71
N LYS A 6 11.37 -4.17 -1.57
CA LYS A 6 11.46 -5.62 -1.45
C LYS A 6 10.24 -6.18 -0.74
N TYR A 7 9.62 -7.16 -1.37
CA TYR A 7 8.61 -8.00 -0.74
C TYR A 7 9.29 -8.87 0.31
N ALA A 8 8.85 -8.74 1.57
CA ALA A 8 9.35 -9.49 2.70
C ALA A 8 8.24 -9.63 3.75
N ASP A 9 8.55 -10.27 4.87
CA ASP A 9 7.62 -10.34 6.00
C ASP A 9 7.23 -8.94 6.51
N VAL A 10 6.01 -8.79 7.04
CA VAL A 10 5.41 -7.52 7.47
C VAL A 10 6.28 -6.76 8.48
N HIS A 11 7.06 -7.46 9.30
CA HIS A 11 7.93 -6.86 10.31
C HIS A 11 9.30 -6.46 9.78
N SER A 12 9.69 -6.93 8.59
CA SER A 12 11.01 -6.69 7.98
C SER A 12 10.98 -5.78 6.75
N GLN A 13 9.80 -5.56 6.18
CA GLN A 13 9.61 -4.74 4.98
C GLN A 13 9.48 -3.24 5.29
N ALA A 14 9.54 -2.43 4.23
CA ALA A 14 9.28 -1.00 4.32
C ALA A 14 7.89 -0.72 4.93
N GLN A 15 7.80 0.27 5.81
CA GLN A 15 6.55 0.69 6.44
C GLN A 15 6.13 2.08 5.97
N LEU A 16 4.84 2.25 5.70
CA LEU A 16 4.22 3.57 5.61
C LEU A 16 3.53 3.88 6.93
N ILE A 17 3.94 4.99 7.56
CA ILE A 17 3.38 5.47 8.82
C ILE A 17 2.83 6.87 8.58
N VAL A 18 1.53 7.04 8.81
CA VAL A 18 0.85 8.34 8.78
C VAL A 18 0.53 8.74 10.20
N ARG A 19 0.99 9.92 10.61
CA ARG A 19 0.87 10.42 11.99
C ARG A 19 0.15 11.76 12.01
N ASN A 20 -0.83 11.89 12.89
CA ASN A 20 -1.43 13.19 13.20
C ASN A 20 -0.38 14.07 13.89
N ARG A 21 -0.05 15.22 13.30
CA ARG A 21 1.02 16.10 13.80
C ARG A 21 0.68 16.76 15.13
N THR A 22 -0.60 17.00 15.39
CA THR A 22 -1.08 17.70 16.59
C THR A 22 -1.16 16.77 17.78
N THR A 23 -1.79 15.59 17.60
CA THR A 23 -1.99 14.63 18.70
C THR A 23 -0.84 13.65 18.85
N GLY A 24 -0.02 13.49 17.80
CA GLY A 24 1.02 12.48 17.74
C GLY A 24 0.50 11.05 17.57
N ILE A 25 -0.80 10.85 17.36
CA ILE A 25 -1.40 9.53 17.16
C ILE A 25 -1.01 9.00 15.78
N THR A 26 -0.67 7.71 15.72
CA THR A 26 -0.46 7.01 14.44
C THR A 26 -1.81 6.64 13.86
N VAL A 27 -2.17 7.28 12.74
CA VAL A 27 -3.46 7.11 12.07
C VAL A 27 -3.47 5.88 11.17
N ALA A 28 -2.33 5.61 10.52
CA ALA A 28 -2.11 4.41 9.71
C ALA A 28 -0.67 3.91 9.90
N ARG A 29 -0.51 2.60 10.02
CA ARG A 29 0.77 1.91 9.95
C ARG A 29 0.55 0.66 9.11
N ILE A 30 1.16 0.62 7.93
CA ILE A 30 1.02 -0.52 7.01
C ILE A 30 2.40 -0.98 6.54
N GLY A 31 2.50 -2.28 6.26
CA GLY A 31 3.63 -2.85 5.54
C GLY A 31 3.51 -2.50 4.06
N LEU A 32 4.30 -1.55 3.59
CA LEU A 32 4.12 -0.91 2.28
C LEU A 32 4.27 -1.91 1.13
N ALA A 33 5.31 -2.74 1.13
CA ALA A 33 5.58 -3.65 0.02
C ALA A 33 4.49 -4.73 -0.12
N SER A 34 4.05 -5.36 0.97
CA SER A 34 2.95 -6.33 0.93
C SER A 34 1.62 -5.65 0.56
N PHE A 35 1.37 -4.45 1.09
CA PHE A 35 0.16 -3.71 0.78
C PHE A 35 0.06 -3.38 -0.72
N LEU A 36 1.16 -2.99 -1.37
CA LEU A 36 1.16 -2.77 -2.81
C LEU A 36 1.11 -4.09 -3.58
N ALA A 37 1.83 -5.13 -3.15
CA ALA A 37 1.88 -6.41 -3.85
C ALA A 37 0.52 -7.13 -3.92
N GLU A 38 -0.35 -6.93 -2.94
CA GLU A 38 -1.74 -7.43 -2.97
C GLU A 38 -2.60 -6.77 -4.07
N CYS A 39 -2.14 -5.67 -4.67
CA CYS A 39 -2.73 -5.12 -5.89
C CYS A 39 -2.40 -5.99 -7.13
N ARG A 40 -1.85 -7.19 -7.00
CA ARG A 40 -1.69 -8.10 -8.15
C ARG A 40 -3.00 -8.83 -8.52
N ILE A 41 -4.11 -8.11 -8.73
CA ILE A 41 -5.43 -8.74 -8.94
C ILE A 41 -5.79 -8.99 -10.42
N SER A 42 -4.85 -8.77 -11.34
CA SER A 42 -5.13 -8.97 -12.77
C SER A 42 -5.50 -10.42 -13.05
N PRO A 43 -6.66 -10.71 -13.66
CA PRO A 43 -7.00 -12.08 -14.05
C PRO A 43 -6.14 -12.60 -15.21
N TYR A 44 -5.44 -11.70 -15.91
CA TYR A 44 -4.60 -12.02 -17.07
C TYR A 44 -3.11 -12.16 -16.71
N TRP A 45 -2.67 -11.52 -15.62
CA TRP A 45 -1.26 -11.44 -15.25
C TRP A 45 -1.05 -11.86 -13.79
N ASN A 46 -0.61 -13.10 -13.59
CA ASN A 46 -0.28 -13.66 -12.27
C ASN A 46 1.20 -13.46 -11.92
N TYR A 47 1.63 -12.20 -11.80
CA TYR A 47 3.01 -11.92 -11.39
C TYR A 47 3.27 -12.36 -9.94
N PRO A 48 4.44 -12.94 -9.65
CA PRO A 48 4.94 -13.04 -8.29
C PRO A 48 4.98 -11.67 -7.61
N ALA A 49 4.78 -11.63 -6.28
CA ALA A 49 4.70 -10.37 -5.53
C ALA A 49 5.89 -9.43 -5.78
N GLN A 50 7.11 -9.95 -5.78
CA GLN A 50 8.29 -9.12 -6.05
C GLN A 50 8.36 -8.63 -7.49
N GLU A 51 8.01 -9.48 -8.46
CA GLU A 51 8.01 -9.08 -9.87
C GLU A 51 6.98 -7.98 -10.14
N TYR A 52 5.80 -8.08 -9.53
CA TYR A 52 4.79 -7.02 -9.59
C TYR A 52 5.34 -5.68 -9.08
N LEU A 53 6.00 -5.66 -7.91
CA LEU A 53 6.61 -4.46 -7.34
C LEU A 53 7.79 -3.92 -8.15
N ASP A 54 8.46 -4.76 -8.94
CA ASP A 54 9.55 -4.32 -9.81
C ASP A 54 9.03 -3.75 -11.14
N ARG A 55 7.83 -4.15 -11.59
CA ARG A 55 7.19 -3.68 -12.83
C ARG A 55 6.36 -2.43 -12.62
N GLU A 56 5.61 -2.39 -11.54
CA GLU A 56 4.74 -1.28 -11.17
C GLU A 56 5.52 -0.32 -10.27
N TYR A 57 5.61 0.95 -10.67
CA TYR A 57 6.46 1.94 -9.99
C TYR A 57 5.80 3.29 -9.75
N ASP A 58 4.58 3.50 -10.25
CA ASP A 58 3.83 4.74 -10.08
C ASP A 58 2.49 4.45 -9.40
N TYR A 59 2.43 4.82 -8.12
CA TYR A 59 1.32 4.53 -7.22
C TYR A 59 0.82 5.82 -6.56
N GLU A 60 -0.50 5.96 -6.51
CA GLU A 60 -1.17 6.99 -5.74
C GLU A 60 -2.03 6.35 -4.65
N LEU A 61 -1.79 6.73 -3.39
CA LEU A 61 -2.48 6.19 -2.23
C LEU A 61 -3.29 7.30 -1.54
N ASN A 62 -4.62 7.19 -1.60
CA ASN A 62 -5.55 8.10 -0.95
C ASN A 62 -6.17 7.43 0.29
N PHE A 63 -5.78 7.88 1.48
CA PHE A 63 -6.31 7.39 2.75
C PHE A 63 -7.54 8.18 3.20
N PHE A 64 -8.65 7.49 3.45
CA PHE A 64 -9.87 8.08 3.98
C PHE A 64 -9.96 7.80 5.48
N LEU A 65 -10.14 8.85 6.26
CA LEU A 65 -10.01 8.81 7.72
C LEU A 65 -11.37 9.00 8.41
N LYS A 66 -11.53 8.39 9.58
CA LYS A 66 -12.61 8.64 10.54
C LYS A 66 -11.99 8.87 11.91
N GLY A 67 -11.86 10.14 12.28
CA GLY A 67 -11.06 10.54 13.45
C GLY A 67 -9.60 10.16 13.28
N ASP A 68 -9.00 9.55 14.30
CA ASP A 68 -7.59 9.15 14.30
C ASP A 68 -7.34 7.74 13.72
N ARG A 69 -8.26 7.21 12.90
CA ARG A 69 -8.09 5.92 12.23
C ARG A 69 -8.44 6.01 10.75
N TRP A 70 -7.69 5.28 9.91
CA TRP A 70 -8.03 5.13 8.49
C TRP A 70 -9.10 4.05 8.31
N VAL A 71 -10.10 4.32 7.47
CA VAL A 71 -11.22 3.42 7.18
C VAL A 71 -10.95 2.59 5.92
N TYR A 72 -10.46 3.25 4.87
CA TYR A 72 -10.06 2.58 3.64
C TYR A 72 -9.00 3.40 2.91
N CYS A 73 -8.30 2.74 1.99
CA CYS A 73 -7.33 3.34 1.09
C CYS A 73 -7.77 3.07 -0.35
N SER A 74 -7.86 4.12 -1.16
CA SER A 74 -7.99 4.01 -2.61
C SER A 74 -6.60 4.09 -3.22
N ILE A 75 -6.23 3.08 -4.00
CA ILE A 75 -4.91 2.92 -4.61
C ILE A 75 -5.09 2.99 -6.12
N ALA A 76 -4.49 3.97 -6.78
CA ALA A 76 -4.35 3.96 -8.23
C ALA A 76 -2.94 3.48 -8.59
N VAL A 77 -2.87 2.55 -9.54
CA VAL A 77 -1.62 2.14 -10.18
C VAL A 77 -1.64 2.82 -11.53
N HIS A 78 -0.68 3.68 -11.85
CA HIS A 78 -0.76 4.49 -13.08
C HIS A 78 -0.20 3.75 -14.31
N VAL A 79 0.75 2.84 -14.08
CA VAL A 79 1.38 2.02 -15.15
C VAL A 79 0.41 0.99 -15.74
N MET A 80 -0.58 0.56 -14.95
CA MET A 80 -1.74 -0.19 -15.42
C MET A 80 -3.00 0.54 -14.93
N PRO A 81 -3.86 1.12 -15.80
CA PRO A 81 -4.88 2.10 -15.42
C PRO A 81 -6.09 1.46 -14.71
N TRP A 82 -5.88 1.01 -13.49
CA TRP A 82 -6.91 0.41 -12.65
C TRP A 82 -6.69 0.82 -11.19
N ALA A 83 -7.75 0.72 -10.39
CA ALA A 83 -7.77 1.18 -9.02
C ALA A 83 -8.25 0.07 -8.07
N VAL A 84 -7.65 0.03 -6.88
CA VAL A 84 -8.00 -0.88 -5.79
C VAL A 84 -8.52 -0.10 -4.62
N ARG A 85 -9.63 -0.55 -4.05
CA ARG A 85 -10.02 -0.16 -2.70
C ARG A 85 -9.60 -1.24 -1.73
N LYS A 86 -8.80 -0.87 -0.74
CA LYS A 86 -8.52 -1.72 0.42
C LYS A 86 -9.22 -1.19 1.65
N GLN A 87 -10.09 -2.01 2.22
CA GLN A 87 -10.80 -1.71 3.45
C GLN A 87 -9.91 -2.05 4.65
N ASN A 88 -9.95 -1.23 5.69
CA ASN A 88 -9.42 -1.61 6.99
C ASN A 88 -10.49 -2.49 7.67
N GLU A 89 -10.35 -3.82 7.60
CA GLU A 89 -11.37 -4.77 8.05
C GLU A 89 -11.53 -4.84 9.59
N GLU A 90 -10.58 -4.28 10.33
CA GLU A 90 -10.62 -4.21 11.80
C GLU A 90 -11.49 -3.03 12.34
N LEU A 91 -12.18 -2.31 11.45
CA LEU A 91 -13.07 -1.17 11.74
C LEU A 91 -14.47 -1.37 11.18
#